data_AF-A0A5C5SX35-F1
#
_entry.id   AF-A0A5C5SX35-F1
#
_cell.length_a   1.000
_cell.length_b   1.000
_cell.length_c   1.000
_cell.angle_alpha   90.00
_cell.angle_beta   90.00
_cell.angle_gamma   90.00
#
_symmetry.space_group_name_H-M   'P 1'
#
loop_
_entity.id
_entity.type
_entity.pdbx_description
1 polymer ?
#
loop_
_entity_poly.entity_id
_entity_poly.type
_entity_poly.pdbx_seq_one_letter_code
_entity_poly.pdbx_strand_id
1 'polypeptide(L)' 'MPDDLTIYEVREVKQLLSFKTADLVKSRLFTKTISSNQFKDILENDIELSCGEIEDLENILIAST' A
#
# COMPACT_ATOMS: atom_id res chain seq x y z
N MET A 1 4.51 -11.58 22.01
CA MET A 1 3.45 -11.50 20.97
C MET A 1 3.11 -10.04 20.88
N PRO A 2 2.98 -9.41 19.70
CA PRO A 2 2.30 -8.13 19.68
C PRO A 2 0.87 -8.41 20.17
N ASP A 3 0.40 -7.60 21.11
CA ASP A 3 -0.94 -7.73 21.67
C ASP A 3 -1.98 -7.76 20.53
N ASP A 4 -3.03 -8.57 20.70
CA ASP A 4 -4.14 -8.64 19.72
C ASP A 4 -4.63 -7.21 19.41
N LEU A 5 -4.71 -6.85 18.13
CA LEU A 5 -5.17 -5.52 17.74
C LEU A 5 -6.59 -5.27 18.24
N THR A 6 -6.82 -4.09 18.79
CA THR A 6 -8.15 -3.62 19.11
C THR A 6 -8.99 -3.42 17.83
N ILE A 7 -10.32 -3.38 17.99
CA ILE A 7 -11.22 -3.11 16.87
C ILE A 7 -10.94 -1.76 16.17
N TYR A 8 -10.40 -0.79 16.91
CA TYR A 8 -10.03 0.52 16.36
C TYR A 8 -8.78 0.41 15.49
N GLU A 9 -7.75 -0.29 15.97
CA GLU A 9 -6.52 -0.52 15.19
C GLU A 9 -6.80 -1.35 13.94
N VAL A 10 -7.62 -2.40 14.03
CA VAL A 10 -8.06 -3.18 12.85
C VAL A 10 -8.77 -2.28 11.83
N ARG A 11 -9.60 -1.33 12.30
CA ARG A 11 -10.29 -0.39 11.41
C ARG A 11 -9.33 0.58 10.74
N GLU A 12 -8.34 1.09 11.47
CA GLU A 12 -7.30 1.98 10.94
C GLU A 12 -6.45 1.27 9.88
N VAL A 13 -6.01 0.03 10.14
CA VAL A 13 -5.27 -0.78 9.17
C VAL A 13 -6.10 -1.02 7.90
N LYS A 14 -7.39 -1.34 8.02
CA LYS A 14 -8.29 -1.49 6.86
C LYS A 14 -8.44 -0.19 6.05
N GLN A 15 -8.50 0.95 6.72
CA GLN A 15 -8.57 2.25 6.06
C GLN A 15 -7.28 2.58 5.31
N LEU A 16 -6.12 2.33 5.94
CA LEU A 16 -4.81 2.49 5.30
C LEU A 16 -4.64 1.56 4.10
N LEU A 17 -5.02 0.29 4.22
CA LEU A 17 -4.96 -0.69 3.14
C LEU A 17 -5.82 -0.25 1.95
N SER A 18 -7.05 0.21 2.20
CA SER A 18 -7.94 0.74 1.15
C SER A 18 -7.34 1.96 0.47
N PHE A 19 -6.78 2.89 1.24
CA PHE A 19 -6.12 4.08 0.71
C PHE A 19 -4.91 3.72 -0.17
N LYS A 20 -4.00 2.88 0.33
CA LYS A 20 -2.79 2.45 -0.38
C LYS A 20 -3.13 1.69 -1.66
N THR A 21 -4.13 0.81 -1.63
CA THR A 21 -4.61 0.11 -2.82
C THR A 21 -5.12 1.08 -3.88
N ALA A 22 -5.95 2.06 -3.48
CA ALA A 22 -6.46 3.06 -4.40
C ALA A 22 -5.34 3.99 -4.93
N ASP A 23 -4.29 4.22 -4.17
CA ASP A 23 -3.15 5.03 -4.58
C ASP A 23 -2.25 4.27 -5.57
N LEU A 24 -1.92 3.01 -5.28
CA LEU A 24 -1.17 2.12 -6.17
C LEU A 24 -1.81 2.02 -7.56
N VAL A 25 -3.14 1.94 -7.63
CA VAL A 25 -3.87 1.95 -8.91
C VAL A 25 -3.62 3.26 -9.67
N LYS A 26 -3.65 4.41 -8.99
CA LYS A 26 -3.35 5.70 -9.63
C LYS A 26 -1.90 5.74 -10.09
N SER A 27 -0.93 5.34 -9.26
CA SER A 27 0.48 5.27 -9.63
C SER A 27 0.71 4.41 -10.88
N ARG A 28 0.09 3.23 -10.96
CA ARG A 28 0.14 2.36 -12.16
C ARG A 28 -0.51 2.95 -13.41
N LEU A 29 -1.50 3.84 -13.26
CA LEU A 29 -2.07 4.56 -14.39
C LEU A 29 -1.12 5.67 -14.86
N PHE A 30 -0.47 6.38 -13.92
CA PHE A 30 0.45 7.47 -14.23
C PHE A 30 1.72 7.00 -14.94
N THR A 31 2.23 5.79 -14.67
CA THR A 31 3.40 5.24 -15.38
C THR A 31 3.19 5.13 -16.89
N LYS A 32 1.93 5.06 -17.36
CA LYS A 32 1.58 5.04 -18.79
C LYS A 32 1.60 6.43 -19.44
N THR A 33 1.62 7.49 -18.64
CA THR A 33 1.48 8.88 -19.09
C THR A 33 2.73 9.73 -18.86
N ILE A 34 3.63 9.32 -17.97
CA ILE A 34 4.88 10.04 -17.71
C ILE A 34 5.86 9.84 -18.88
N SER A 35 6.29 10.95 -19.47
CA SER A 35 7.29 10.96 -20.55
C SER A 35 8.74 11.05 -20.07
N SER A 36 8.95 11.48 -18.81
CA SER A 36 10.30 11.62 -18.23
C SER A 36 10.75 10.29 -17.65
N ASN A 37 11.84 9.73 -18.18
CA ASN A 37 12.41 8.47 -17.68
C ASN A 37 12.76 8.55 -16.20
N GLN A 38 13.33 9.67 -15.74
CA GLN A 38 13.66 9.86 -14.32
C GLN A 38 12.43 9.75 -13.41
N PHE A 39 11.31 10.38 -13.79
CA PHE A 39 10.09 10.32 -12.99
C PHE A 39 9.39 8.97 -13.12
N LYS A 40 9.57 8.29 -14.25
CA LYS A 40 9.07 6.93 -14.45
C LYS A 40 9.78 5.95 -13.51
N ASP A 41 11.11 6.02 -13.42
CA ASP A 41 11.91 5.16 -12.54
C ASP A 41 11.56 5.38 -11.06
N ILE A 42 11.37 6.65 -10.65
CA ILE A 42 10.92 6.99 -9.30
C ILE A 42 9.53 6.40 -9.02
N LEU A 43 8.61 6.51 -9.97
CA LEU A 43 7.25 6.00 -9.81
C LEU A 43 7.20 4.46 -9.83
N GLU A 44 8.05 3.80 -10.60
CA GLU A 44 8.17 2.34 -10.60
C GLU A 44 8.70 1.82 -9.27
N ASN A 45 9.68 2.49 -8.67
CA ASN A 45 10.16 2.17 -7.31
C ASN A 45 9.06 2.39 -6.25
N ASP A 46 8.34 3.51 -6.31
CA ASP A 46 7.20 3.78 -5.41
C ASP A 46 6.10 2.71 -5.52
N ILE A 47 5.83 2.21 -6.73
CA ILE A 47 4.90 1.09 -6.96
C ILE A 47 5.37 -0.20 -6.27
N GLU A 48 6.66 -0.52 -6.35
CA GLU A 48 7.23 -1.70 -5.70
C GLU A 48 7.12 -1.62 -4.18
N LEU A 49 7.53 -0.48 -3.61
CA LEU A 49 7.39 -0.21 -2.18
C LEU A 49 5.94 -0.29 -1.73
N SER A 50 5.02 0.32 -2.49
CA SER A 50 3.58 0.28 -2.19
C SER A 50 3.00 -1.13 -2.24
N CYS A 51 3.53 -2.03 -3.08
CA CYS A 51 3.10 -3.44 -3.08
C CYS A 51 3.52 -4.14 -1.78
N GLY A 52 4.75 -3.92 -1.31
CA GLY A 52 5.23 -4.46 -0.04
C GLY A 52 4.43 -3.94 1.16
N GLU A 53 4.15 -2.64 1.21
CA GLU A 53 3.34 -2.04 2.28
C GLU A 53 1.91 -2.60 2.31
N ILE A 54 1.32 -2.90 1.15
CA ILE A 54 0.01 -3.55 1.07
C ILE A 54 0.08 -4.96 1.64
N GLU A 55 1.07 -5.77 1.25
CA GLU A 55 1.29 -7.11 1.82
C GLU A 55 1.48 -7.06 3.33
N ASP A 56 2.25 -6.11 3.84
CA ASP A 56 2.45 -5.92 5.28
C ASP A 56 1.13 -5.60 6.01
N LEU A 57 0.31 -4.71 5.45
CA LEU A 57 -1.00 -4.37 6.03
C LEU A 57 -1.96 -5.56 5.99
N GLU A 58 -1.95 -6.37 4.92
CA GLU A 58 -2.74 -7.60 4.83
C GLU A 58 -2.29 -8.63 5.88
N ASN A 59 -0.97 -8.81 6.04
CA ASN A 59 -0.39 -9.71 7.03
C ASN A 59 -0.73 -9.29 8.46
N ILE A 60 -0.72 -7.97 8.76
CA ILE A 60 -1.15 -7.43 10.04
C ILE A 60 -2.61 -7.83 10.31
N LEU A 61 -3.51 -7.67 9.33
CA LEU A 61 -4.92 -8.04 9.49
C LEU A 61 -5.12 -9.55 9.69
N ILE A 62 -4.38 -10.39 8.96
CA ILE A 62 -4.43 -11.85 9.09
C ILE A 62 -3.95 -12.28 10.47
N ALA A 63 -2.85 -11.70 10.96
CA ALA A 63 -2.29 -12.02 12.27
C ALA A 63 -3.16 -11.52 13.45
N SER A 64 -4.13 -10.64 13.17
CA SER A 64 -5.04 -10.05 14.17
C SER A 64 -6.42 -10.74 14.23
N THR A 65 -6.63 -11.78 13.43
CA THR A 65 -7.91 -12.51 13.33
C THR A 65 -7.76 -13.92 13.91
#